data_AF-A0A920IAX4-F1
#
_entry.id   AF-A0A920IAX4-F1
#
_cell.length_a   1.000
_cell.length_b   1.000
_cell.length_c   1.000
_cell.angle_alpha   90.00
_cell.angle_beta   90.00
_cell.angle_gamma   90.00
#
_symmetry.space_group_name_H-M   'P 1'
#
loop_
_entity.id
_entity.type
_entity.pdbx_description
1 polymer ?
#
loop_
_entity_poly.entity_id
_entity_poly.type
_entity_poly.pdbx_seq_one_letter_code
_entity_poly.pdbx_strand_id
1 'polypeptide(L)'
;MLSAFHQSAYLSQLHAPGLIMRHDKASFAGRSIANAADSKAIGDIERILLFSNYSDILHVNKSEIVEHMWPFTSSFISDNPEILAGLIFALDGTNKSTDYVENGSKRLLLTIEFCRTKMKKQLDHEIEGWNFYYDGLTNLSQNSLRYLNKMIHDSSIKSA
;
A
#
# COMPACT_ATOMS: atom_id res chain seq x y z
N MET A 1 -1.71 2.10 -1.47
CA MET A 1 -2.85 2.11 -0.52
C MET A 1 -2.88 3.41 0.27
N LEU A 2 -1.78 3.83 0.90
CA LEU A 2 -1.67 5.17 1.52
C LEU A 2 -1.62 6.32 0.49
N SER A 3 -1.08 6.07 -0.71
CA SER A 3 -1.06 7.01 -1.84
C SER A 3 -2.44 7.39 -2.43
N ALA A 4 -3.53 6.79 -1.93
CA ALA A 4 -4.90 7.07 -2.37
C ALA A 4 -5.72 7.86 -1.33
N PHE A 5 -5.10 8.39 -0.27
CA PHE A 5 -5.78 9.23 0.72
C PHE A 5 -5.88 10.69 0.23
N HIS A 6 -7.11 11.14 -0.02
CA HIS A 6 -7.45 12.56 -0.24
C HIS A 6 -8.72 12.91 0.58
N GLN A 7 -8.86 14.18 0.99
CA GLN A 7 -9.85 14.72 1.94
C GLN A 7 -11.35 14.38 1.72
N SER A 8 -11.74 13.70 0.63
CA SER A 8 -13.14 13.44 0.30
C SER A 8 -13.47 12.05 -0.28
N ALA A 9 -12.48 11.18 -0.54
CA ALA A 9 -12.72 9.80 -0.99
C ALA A 9 -11.43 8.97 -0.93
N TYR A 10 -11.55 7.69 -0.58
CA TYR A 10 -10.45 6.73 -0.63
C TYR A 10 -10.95 5.36 -1.13
N LEU A 11 -10.16 4.71 -1.99
CA LEU A 11 -10.40 3.33 -2.41
C LEU A 11 -9.76 2.39 -1.38
N SER A 12 -10.50 2.05 -0.33
CA SER A 12 -10.12 0.98 0.59
C SER A 12 -10.51 -0.38 0.01
N GLN A 13 -9.93 -1.46 0.54
CA GLN A 13 -10.23 -2.82 0.08
C GLN A 13 -11.75 -3.08 0.21
N LEU A 14 -12.43 -3.22 -0.92
CA LEU A 14 -13.84 -3.59 -0.97
C LEU A 14 -13.96 -5.07 -0.58
N HIS A 15 -14.33 -5.33 0.67
CA HIS A 15 -14.74 -6.66 1.10
C HIS A 15 -16.28 -6.70 1.14
N ALA A 16 -16.90 -7.08 0.02
CA ALA A 16 -18.35 -7.26 -0.07
C ALA A 16 -18.72 -8.73 -0.35
N PRO A 17 -19.88 -9.22 0.15
CA PRO A 17 -20.35 -10.57 -0.15
C PRO A 17 -20.41 -10.80 -1.66
N GLY A 18 -19.70 -11.82 -2.15
CA GLY A 18 -19.61 -12.15 -3.59
C GLY A 18 -18.28 -11.76 -4.26
N LEU A 19 -17.40 -11.01 -3.61
CA LEU A 19 -16.02 -10.79 -4.07
C LEU A 19 -15.11 -11.96 -3.66
N ILE A 20 -14.68 -12.74 -4.65
CA ILE A 20 -13.72 -13.84 -4.44
C ILE A 20 -12.31 -13.25 -4.46
N MET A 21 -11.73 -13.05 -3.27
CA MET A 21 -10.30 -12.79 -3.11
C MET A 21 -9.53 -14.10 -3.33
N ARG A 22 -8.96 -14.31 -4.53
CA ARG A 22 -8.09 -15.46 -4.80
C ARG A 22 -6.78 -15.31 -4.03
N HIS A 23 -6.69 -15.91 -2.85
CA HIS A 23 -5.42 -16.16 -2.18
C HIS A 23 -4.99 -17.61 -2.45
N ASP A 24 -4.65 -17.92 -3.70
CA ASP A 24 -4.12 -19.25 -4.08
C ASP A 24 -2.71 -19.42 -3.51
N LYS A 25 -2.62 -19.74 -2.20
CA LYS A 25 -1.37 -19.94 -1.46
C LYS A 25 -0.88 -21.41 -1.51
N ALA A 26 -1.68 -22.30 -2.09
CA ALA A 26 -1.49 -23.75 -2.01
C ALA A 26 -0.45 -24.32 -2.99
N SER A 27 0.05 -23.54 -3.96
CA SER A 27 0.93 -24.05 -5.04
C SER A 27 2.43 -23.73 -4.89
N PHE A 28 2.89 -23.12 -3.79
CA PHE A 28 4.31 -22.74 -3.63
C PHE A 28 5.04 -23.49 -2.50
N ALA A 29 5.46 -24.71 -2.84
CA ALA A 29 6.59 -25.48 -2.29
C ALA A 29 6.92 -25.36 -0.77
N GLY A 30 6.66 -26.43 -0.02
CA GLY A 30 6.92 -26.57 1.43
C GLY A 30 8.36 -26.33 1.93
N ARG A 31 9.36 -26.19 1.05
CA ARG A 31 10.73 -25.78 1.42
C ARG A 31 10.94 -24.25 1.41
N SER A 32 10.14 -23.48 0.67
CA SER A 32 10.15 -22.01 0.73
C SER A 32 9.56 -21.47 2.03
N ILE A 33 8.76 -22.27 2.73
CA ILE A 33 7.99 -21.83 3.90
C ILE A 33 8.88 -21.60 5.15
N ALA A 34 9.95 -22.38 5.33
CA ALA A 34 10.87 -22.22 6.46
C ALA A 34 11.73 -20.94 6.35
N ASN A 35 12.31 -20.67 5.18
CA ASN A 35 13.03 -19.42 4.90
C ASN A 35 12.09 -18.19 4.78
N ALA A 36 10.81 -18.42 4.53
CA ALA A 36 9.80 -17.37 4.51
C ALA A 36 9.45 -16.85 5.91
N ALA A 37 9.66 -17.62 6.99
CA ALA A 37 9.32 -17.18 8.34
C ALA A 37 10.18 -15.99 8.77
N ASP A 38 11.49 -16.10 8.60
CA ASP A 38 12.46 -15.04 8.92
C ASP A 38 12.31 -13.85 7.97
N SER A 39 12.12 -14.11 6.68
CA SER A 39 11.85 -13.06 5.70
C SER A 39 10.54 -12.30 5.99
N LYS A 40 9.52 -12.99 6.49
CA LYS A 40 8.24 -12.41 6.90
C LYS A 40 8.40 -11.56 8.15
N ALA A 41 9.12 -12.05 9.17
CA ALA A 41 9.39 -11.30 10.39
C ALA A 41 10.12 -9.99 10.09
N ILE A 42 11.19 -10.03 9.27
CA ILE A 42 11.87 -8.81 8.80
C ILE A 42 10.91 -7.91 8.04
N GLY A 43 10.05 -8.48 7.18
CA GLY A 43 9.04 -7.72 6.44
C GLY A 43 8.00 -7.04 7.33
N ASP A 44 7.65 -7.61 8.48
CA ASP A 44 6.78 -6.95 9.47
C ASP A 44 7.49 -5.75 10.13
N ILE A 45 8.80 -5.85 10.38
CA ILE A 45 9.59 -4.73 10.89
C ILE A 45 9.73 -3.63 9.81
N GLU A 46 9.95 -4.00 8.55
CA GLU A 46 9.95 -3.05 7.42
C GLU A 46 8.60 -2.32 7.30
N ARG A 47 7.47 -3.02 7.53
CA ARG A 47 6.14 -2.40 7.55
C ARG A 47 6.00 -1.32 8.62
N ILE A 48 6.62 -1.50 9.81
CA ILE A 48 6.64 -0.48 10.85
C ILE A 48 7.31 0.80 10.34
N LEU A 49 8.50 0.64 9.76
CA LEU A 49 9.26 1.75 9.19
C LEU A 49 8.48 2.45 8.09
N LEU A 50 7.98 1.69 7.12
CA LEU A 50 7.29 2.22 5.94
C LEU A 50 5.99 2.94 6.32
N PHE A 51 5.09 2.26 7.03
CA PHE A 51 3.76 2.82 7.30
C PHE A 51 3.78 4.01 8.26
N SER A 52 4.70 4.00 9.24
CA SER A 52 4.88 5.16 10.12
C SER A 52 5.36 6.38 9.33
N ASN A 53 6.42 6.23 8.51
CA ASN A 53 6.93 7.35 7.72
C ASN A 53 5.93 7.84 6.67
N TYR A 54 5.20 6.93 6.01
CA TYR A 54 4.11 7.35 5.12
C TYR A 54 3.05 8.15 5.86
N SER A 55 2.65 7.73 7.07
CA SER A 55 1.64 8.46 7.86
C SER A 55 2.09 9.87 8.24
N ASP A 56 3.38 10.08 8.49
CA ASP A 56 3.95 11.39 8.83
C ASP A 56 4.10 12.30 7.60
N ILE A 57 4.24 11.72 6.40
CA ILE A 57 4.35 12.47 5.13
C ILE A 57 2.98 12.95 4.63
N LEU A 58 1.90 12.22 4.93
CA LEU A 58 0.57 12.56 4.47
C LEU A 58 0.06 13.84 5.14
N HIS A 59 -0.60 14.71 4.37
CA HIS A 59 -1.21 15.95 4.86
C HIS A 59 -2.56 15.72 5.57
N VAL A 60 -2.65 14.65 6.37
CA VAL A 60 -3.87 14.22 7.08
C VAL A 60 -3.50 13.97 8.54
N ASN A 61 -4.45 14.15 9.46
CA ASN A 61 -4.20 13.87 10.87
C ASN A 61 -3.86 12.38 11.06
N LYS A 62 -2.73 12.09 11.72
CA LYS A 62 -2.26 10.73 12.00
C LYS A 62 -3.30 9.89 12.75
N SER A 63 -4.09 10.48 13.65
CA SER A 63 -5.15 9.75 14.36
C SER A 63 -6.25 9.26 13.41
N GLU A 64 -6.61 10.07 12.40
CA GLU A 64 -7.59 9.69 11.39
C GLU A 64 -7.05 8.55 10.54
N ILE A 65 -5.77 8.60 10.15
CA ILE A 65 -5.11 7.51 9.41
C ILE A 65 -5.14 6.22 10.22
N VAL A 66 -4.77 6.27 11.50
CA VAL A 66 -4.76 5.10 12.39
C VAL A 66 -6.15 4.50 12.56
N GLU A 67 -7.17 5.31 12.77
CA GLU A 67 -8.56 4.85 12.91
C GLU A 67 -9.07 4.17 11.63
N HIS A 68 -8.83 4.79 10.46
CA HIS A 68 -9.30 4.25 9.18
C HIS A 68 -8.59 2.97 8.76
N MET A 69 -7.33 2.82 9.16
CA MET A 69 -6.48 1.68 8.80
C MET A 69 -6.51 0.54 9.83
N TRP A 70 -7.35 0.69 10.87
CA TRP A 70 -7.56 -0.31 11.91
C TRP A 70 -8.30 -1.54 11.38
N PRO A 71 -7.94 -2.76 11.82
CA PRO A 71 -6.84 -3.13 12.73
C PRO A 71 -5.52 -3.50 12.06
N PHE A 72 -5.49 -3.63 10.73
CA PHE A 72 -4.43 -4.40 10.07
C PHE A 72 -3.18 -3.59 9.75
N THR A 73 -3.34 -2.35 9.29
CA THR A 73 -2.20 -1.52 8.88
C THR A 73 -1.80 -0.53 9.97
N SER A 74 -2.79 -0.03 10.71
CA SER A 74 -2.55 0.86 11.85
C SER A 74 -1.69 0.23 12.94
N SER A 75 -1.71 -1.10 13.10
CA SER A 75 -0.87 -1.82 14.07
C SER A 75 0.64 -1.68 13.83
N PHE A 76 1.03 -1.21 12.64
CA PHE A 76 2.42 -0.95 12.27
C PHE A 76 2.79 0.53 12.37
N ILE A 77 1.84 1.42 12.67
CA ILE A 77 2.10 2.86 12.77
C ILE A 77 2.56 3.18 14.20
N SER A 78 3.71 3.83 14.31
CA SER A 78 4.33 4.23 15.57
C SER A 78 4.88 5.65 15.46
N ASP A 79 4.97 6.35 16.59
CA ASP A 79 5.62 7.67 16.66
C ASP A 79 7.14 7.59 16.65
N ASN A 80 7.69 6.42 17.01
CA ASN A 80 9.14 6.20 17.04
C ASN A 80 9.49 4.90 16.27
N PRO A 81 9.26 4.87 14.95
CA PRO A 81 9.33 3.64 14.16
C PRO A 81 10.71 3.02 14.14
N GLU A 82 11.79 3.81 14.06
CA GLU A 82 13.15 3.28 14.04
C GLU A 82 13.56 2.65 15.37
N ILE A 83 13.18 3.28 16.49
CA ILE A 83 13.43 2.74 17.84
C ILE A 83 12.67 1.42 18.02
N LEU A 84 11.38 1.41 17.67
CA LEU A 84 10.55 0.22 17.78
C LEU A 84 11.07 -0.91 16.87
N ALA A 85 11.41 -0.59 15.62
CA ALA A 85 11.96 -1.55 14.68
C ALA A 85 13.30 -2.13 15.17
N GLY A 86 14.20 -1.28 15.67
CA GLY A 86 15.47 -1.71 16.25
C GLY A 86 15.30 -2.60 17.47
N LEU A 87 14.36 -2.27 18.36
CA LEU A 87 14.07 -3.07 19.55
C LEU A 87 13.53 -4.46 19.18
N ILE A 88 12.52 -4.52 18.30
CA ILE A 88 11.95 -5.79 17.84
C ILE A 88 13.02 -6.63 17.16
N PHE A 89 13.81 -6.02 16.25
CA PHE A 89 14.87 -6.72 15.55
C PHE A 89 15.94 -7.27 16.48
N ALA A 90 16.36 -6.49 17.48
CA ALA A 90 17.34 -6.91 18.47
C ALA A 90 16.82 -8.08 19.32
N LEU A 91 15.56 -8.00 19.78
CA LEU A 91 14.91 -9.07 20.55
C LEU A 91 14.78 -10.36 19.74
N ASP A 92 14.29 -10.27 18.51
CA ASP A 92 14.18 -11.43 17.62
C ASP A 92 15.56 -12.03 17.31
N GLY A 93 16.55 -11.18 17.06
CA GLY A 93 17.93 -11.56 16.78
C GLY A 93 18.57 -12.41 17.88
N THR A 94 18.14 -12.30 19.13
CA THR A 94 18.67 -13.12 20.23
C THR A 94 18.34 -14.62 20.10
N ASN A 95 17.25 -14.95 19.40
CA ASN A 95 16.74 -16.32 19.28
C ASN A 95 16.74 -16.84 17.83
N LYS A 96 17.26 -16.05 16.90
CA LYS A 96 17.27 -16.34 15.46
C LYS A 96 18.68 -16.65 14.96
N SER A 97 18.78 -17.14 13.72
CA SER A 97 20.05 -17.50 13.11
C SER A 97 20.92 -16.27 12.81
N THR A 98 22.22 -16.48 12.63
CA THR A 98 23.14 -15.43 12.13
C THR A 98 22.66 -14.85 10.80
N ASP A 99 22.09 -15.69 9.92
CA ASP A 99 21.55 -15.26 8.62
C ASP A 99 20.38 -14.28 8.76
N TYR A 100 19.53 -14.44 9.79
CA TYR A 100 18.48 -13.48 10.11
C TYR A 100 19.06 -12.11 10.44
N VAL A 101 20.10 -12.08 11.28
CA VAL A 101 20.74 -10.84 11.73
C VAL A 101 21.48 -10.17 10.58
N GLU A 102 22.24 -10.92 9.79
CA GLU A 102 23.03 -10.36 8.69
C GLU A 102 22.15 -9.83 7.56
N ASN A 103 21.15 -10.60 7.12
CA ASN A 103 20.26 -10.16 6.04
C ASN A 103 19.25 -9.13 6.52
N GLY A 104 18.71 -9.29 7.72
CA GLY A 104 17.77 -8.36 8.33
C GLY A 104 18.38 -6.99 8.56
N SER A 105 19.60 -6.91 9.10
CA SER A 105 20.27 -5.63 9.33
C SER A 105 20.50 -4.85 8.03
N LYS A 106 21.01 -5.52 6.97
CA LYS A 106 21.19 -4.90 5.65
C LYS A 106 19.87 -4.37 5.09
N ARG A 107 18.81 -5.19 5.13
CA ARG A 107 17.49 -4.80 4.63
C ARG A 107 16.91 -3.61 5.39
N LEU A 108 16.90 -3.67 6.72
CA LEU A 108 16.35 -2.62 7.56
C LEU A 108 17.10 -1.30 7.42
N LEU A 109 18.43 -1.32 7.29
CA LEU A 109 19.23 -0.12 7.01
C LEU A 109 18.86 0.50 5.66
N LEU A 110 18.67 -0.31 4.62
CA LEU A 110 18.20 0.19 3.31
C LEU A 110 16.78 0.76 3.39
N THR A 111 15.88 0.14 4.17
CA THR A 111 14.53 0.65 4.38
C THR A 111 14.55 1.98 5.13
N ILE A 112 15.33 2.12 6.19
CA ILE A 112 15.51 3.37 6.94
C ILE A 112 16.02 4.46 6.00
N GLU A 113 17.07 4.17 5.23
CA GLU A 113 17.63 5.12 4.26
C GLU A 113 16.58 5.54 3.22
N PHE A 114 15.82 4.60 2.68
CA PHE A 114 14.72 4.89 1.77
C PHE A 114 13.66 5.81 2.41
N CYS A 115 13.25 5.52 3.65
CA CYS A 115 12.27 6.33 4.38
C CYS A 115 12.74 7.78 4.52
N ARG A 116 14.01 7.97 4.90
CA ARG A 116 14.61 9.28 5.16
C ARG A 116 14.86 10.10 3.90
N THR A 117 15.25 9.48 2.79
CA THR A 117 15.78 10.23 1.62
C THR A 117 14.96 10.13 0.34
N LYS A 118 14.15 9.07 0.18
CA LYS A 118 13.49 8.77 -1.11
C LYS A 118 11.97 8.66 -1.04
N MET A 119 11.42 8.31 0.13
CA MET A 119 10.00 7.98 0.27
C MET A 119 9.07 9.09 -0.19
N LYS A 120 9.33 10.36 0.17
CA LYS A 120 8.48 11.48 -0.24
C LYS A 120 8.42 11.60 -1.77
N LYS A 121 9.58 11.60 -2.43
CA LYS A 121 9.66 11.69 -3.89
C LYS A 121 8.97 10.50 -4.57
N GLN A 122 9.13 9.30 -4.01
CA GLN A 122 8.44 8.11 -4.50
C GLN A 122 6.92 8.25 -4.37
N LEU A 123 6.44 8.74 -3.23
CA LEU A 123 5.01 9.00 -3.00
C LEU A 123 4.45 10.01 -3.99
N ASP A 124 5.14 11.13 -4.20
CA ASP A 124 4.68 12.17 -5.13
C ASP A 124 4.57 11.62 -6.56
N HIS A 125 5.56 10.83 -6.99
CA HIS A 125 5.53 10.15 -8.29
C HIS A 125 4.37 9.15 -8.41
N GLU A 126 4.08 8.39 -7.35
CA GLU A 126 2.93 7.47 -7.33
C GLU A 126 1.60 8.21 -7.42
N ILE A 127 1.44 9.32 -6.70
CA ILE A 127 0.23 10.16 -6.76
C ILE A 127 0.03 10.71 -8.17
N GLU A 128 1.09 11.24 -8.80
CA GLU A 128 1.03 11.71 -10.19
C GLU A 128 0.60 10.59 -11.16
N GLY A 129 1.16 9.39 -11.00
CA GLY A 129 0.80 8.23 -11.82
C GLY A 129 -0.66 7.82 -11.65
N TRP A 130 -1.18 7.85 -10.42
CA TRP A 130 -2.60 7.57 -10.15
C TRP A 130 -3.51 8.63 -10.76
N ASN A 131 -3.17 9.91 -10.62
CA ASN A 131 -3.93 11.00 -11.23
C ASN A 131 -4.02 10.83 -12.73
N PHE A 132 -2.89 10.55 -13.40
CA PHE A 132 -2.87 10.30 -14.84
C PHE A 132 -3.77 9.13 -15.25
N TYR A 133 -3.74 8.03 -14.49
CA TYR A 133 -4.59 6.87 -14.74
C TYR A 133 -6.09 7.20 -14.60
N TYR A 134 -6.48 7.87 -13.51
CA TYR A 134 -7.88 8.22 -13.25
C TYR A 134 -8.41 9.30 -14.21
N ASP A 135 -7.58 10.25 -14.61
CA ASP A 135 -7.90 11.22 -15.65
C ASP A 135 -8.17 10.52 -16.98
N GLY A 136 -7.33 9.53 -17.33
CA GLY A 136 -7.52 8.70 -18.51
C GLY A 136 -8.86 7.96 -18.50
N LEU A 137 -9.19 7.29 -17.39
CA LEU A 137 -10.48 6.59 -17.23
C LEU A 137 -11.68 7.54 -17.31
N THR A 138 -11.58 8.70 -16.68
CA THR A 138 -12.65 9.70 -16.67
C THR A 138 -12.91 10.24 -18.08
N ASN A 139 -11.84 10.56 -18.82
CA ASN A 139 -11.92 11.00 -20.20
C ASN A 139 -12.52 9.94 -21.13
N LEU A 140 -12.14 8.68 -20.97
CA LEU A 140 -12.73 7.56 -21.72
C LEU A 140 -14.22 7.40 -21.42
N SER A 141 -14.62 7.48 -20.15
CA SER A 141 -16.02 7.39 -19.74
C SER A 141 -16.87 8.54 -20.32
N GLN A 142 -16.37 9.78 -20.24
CA GLN A 142 -17.06 10.95 -20.78
C GLN A 142 -17.20 10.89 -22.31
N ASN A 143 -16.15 10.45 -23.00
CA ASN A 143 -16.21 10.25 -24.45
C ASN A 143 -17.22 9.17 -24.83
N SER A 144 -17.23 8.04 -24.11
CA SER A 144 -18.22 6.96 -24.31
C SER A 144 -19.66 7.47 -24.18
N LEU A 145 -19.94 8.24 -23.13
CA LEU A 145 -21.25 8.86 -22.91
C LEU A 145 -21.62 9.85 -24.02
N ARG A 146 -20.65 10.63 -24.50
CA ARG A 146 -20.85 11.58 -25.61
C ARG A 146 -21.20 10.86 -26.92
N TYR A 147 -20.53 9.74 -27.22
CA TYR A 147 -20.84 8.93 -28.40
C TYR A 147 -22.24 8.30 -28.32
N LEU A 148 -22.62 7.75 -27.16
CA LEU A 148 -23.95 7.19 -26.94
C LEU A 148 -25.04 8.25 -27.12
N ASN A 149 -24.87 9.44 -26.54
CA ASN A 149 -25.83 10.55 -26.70
C ASN A 149 -25.96 10.99 -28.16
N LYS A 150 -24.86 11.02 -28.92
CA LYS A 150 -24.89 11.33 -30.35
C LYS A 150 -25.68 10.27 -31.13
N MET A 151 -25.47 8.98 -30.86
CA MET A 151 -26.21 7.90 -31.52
C MET A 151 -27.71 7.92 -31.20
N ILE A 152 -28.09 8.26 -29.96
CA ILE A 152 -29.51 8.42 -29.57
C ILE A 152 -30.13 9.60 -30.32
N HIS A 153 -29.44 10.73 -30.44
CA HIS A 153 -29.96 11.89 -31.15
C HIS A 153 -30.12 11.62 -32.66
N ASP A 154 -29.11 11.03 -33.29
CA ASP A 154 -29.13 10.71 -34.73
C ASP A 154 -30.19 9.63 -35.09
N SER A 155 -30.52 8.73 -34.16
CA SER A 155 -31.59 7.74 -34.35
C SER A 155 -32.99 8.34 -34.13
N SER A 156 -33.15 9.31 -33.23
CA SER A 156 -34.40 10.06 -33.03
C SER A 156 -34.76 10.99 -34.19
N ILE A 157 -33.77 11.46 -34.96
CA ILE A 157 -34.01 12.34 -36.13
C ILE A 157 -34.45 11.51 -37.36
N LYS A 158 -34.09 10.23 -37.43
CA LYS A 158 -34.45 9.35 -38.56
C LYS A 158 -35.82 8.68 -38.42
N SER A 159 -36.47 8.78 -37.26
CA SER A 159 -37.78 8.19 -36.97
C SER A 159 -38.94 9.20 -36.97
N ALA A 160 -38.67 10.47 -37.33
CA ALA A 160 -39.64 11.53 -37.57
C ALA A 160 -39.70 11.85 -39.08
#